data_AF-A0A918B6J1-F1
#
_entry.id   AF-A0A918B6J1-F1
#
_cell.length_a   1.000
_cell.length_b   1.000
_cell.length_c   1.000
_cell.angle_alpha   90.00
_cell.angle_beta   90.00
_cell.angle_gamma   90.00
#
_symmetry.space_group_name_H-M   'P 1'
#
loop_
_entity.id
_entity.type
_entity.pdbx_description
1 polymer ?
#
loop_
_entity_poly.entity_id
_entity_poly.type
_entity_poly.pdbx_seq_one_letter_code
_entity_poly.pdbx_strand_id
1 'polypeptide(L)'
;MSHPVCAPPHMAIDRDGQGEPTPVSTLRHPGRPGRLTWPGHAREDTMSTPADHGHELFPRPEQTPDALRAALAVVDPTRLPEMQRTKDEAFAKAVEWQSFSPVRSWVLAWARDIEIARRPDLAARHARARSNLEHEDTAVAQEALRELSLVLDEAMQAVQG
;
A
#
# COMPACT_ATOMS: atom_id res chain seq x y z
N MET A 1 -43.74 26.40 -24.91
CA MET A 1 -43.58 27.01 -23.57
C MET A 1 -42.14 26.78 -23.16
N SER A 2 -41.28 27.76 -23.38
CA SER A 2 -39.83 27.68 -23.12
C SER A 2 -39.49 28.57 -21.93
N HIS A 3 -38.86 27.99 -20.91
CA HIS A 3 -38.36 28.72 -19.76
C HIS A 3 -37.02 29.39 -20.09
N PRO A 4 -36.75 30.64 -19.64
CA PRO A 4 -35.45 31.26 -19.79
C PRO A 4 -34.46 30.74 -18.74
N VAL A 5 -33.24 30.43 -19.20
CA VAL A 5 -32.08 30.04 -18.39
C VAL A 5 -31.53 31.30 -17.70
N CYS A 6 -31.39 31.24 -16.38
CA CYS A 6 -30.79 32.28 -15.55
C CYS A 6 -29.26 32.08 -15.52
N ALA A 7 -28.50 33.06 -15.98
CA ALA A 7 -27.03 33.09 -15.89
C ALA A 7 -26.59 33.69 -14.54
N PRO A 8 -25.50 33.20 -13.93
CA PRO A 8 -24.98 33.74 -12.67
C PRO A 8 -24.17 35.04 -12.86
N PRO A 9 -24.15 35.96 -11.87
CA PRO A 9 -23.37 37.20 -11.94
C PRO A 9 -21.87 36.97 -11.69
N HIS A 10 -21.04 37.59 -12.54
CA HIS A 10 -19.61 37.74 -12.37
C HIS A 10 -19.29 38.60 -11.14
N MET A 11 -18.56 38.05 -10.17
CA MET A 11 -17.99 38.80 -9.06
C MET A 11 -16.57 39.24 -9.44
N ALA A 12 -16.38 40.56 -9.44
CA ALA A 12 -15.11 41.24 -9.65
C ALA A 12 -14.12 40.92 -8.51
N ILE A 13 -12.88 40.59 -8.85
CA ILE A 13 -11.76 40.58 -7.91
C ILE A 13 -10.96 41.83 -8.20
N ASP A 14 -11.01 42.78 -7.26
CA ASP A 14 -10.18 43.97 -7.26
C ASP A 14 -8.87 43.72 -6.51
N ARG A 15 -7.88 44.51 -6.90
CA ARG A 15 -6.43 44.36 -6.74
C ARG A 15 -5.92 44.85 -5.37
N ASP A 16 -4.72 44.36 -5.06
CA ASP A 16 -3.66 45.00 -4.27
C ASP A 16 -3.89 45.27 -2.77
N GLY A 17 -3.20 44.45 -1.96
CA GLY A 17 -2.96 44.70 -0.53
C GLY A 17 -1.61 44.13 -0.13
N GLN A 18 -0.53 44.85 -0.46
CA GLN A 18 0.79 44.61 0.11
C GLN A 18 0.76 44.83 1.63
N GLY A 19 1.27 43.86 2.37
CA GLY A 19 1.59 43.99 3.78
C GLY A 19 2.70 43.02 4.14
N GLU A 20 3.95 43.48 4.05
CA GLU A 20 5.07 42.83 4.73
C GLU A 20 4.98 43.07 6.23
N PRO A 21 5.16 42.02 7.06
CA PRO A 21 5.58 42.20 8.45
C PRO A 21 7.00 41.65 8.69
N THR A 22 7.91 42.59 8.95
CA THR A 22 9.02 42.63 9.93
C THR A 22 9.84 41.37 10.30
N PRO A 23 11.17 41.51 10.49
CA PRO A 23 12.08 40.39 10.73
C PRO A 23 11.96 39.81 12.15
N VAL A 24 11.85 38.47 12.22
CA VAL A 24 11.96 37.68 13.46
C VAL A 24 13.36 37.84 14.05
N SER A 25 13.40 38.41 15.25
CA SER A 25 14.59 38.45 16.10
C SER A 25 14.97 37.04 16.58
N THR A 26 16.25 36.75 16.42
CA THR A 26 16.92 35.49 16.75
C THR A 26 16.97 35.30 18.27
N LEU A 27 16.16 34.39 18.82
CA LEU A 27 16.26 33.99 20.22
C LEU A 27 17.36 32.93 20.38
N ARG A 28 18.49 33.38 20.93
CA ARG A 28 19.63 32.57 21.37
C ARG A 28 19.22 31.67 22.54
N HIS A 29 19.18 30.35 22.34
CA HIS A 29 19.03 29.37 23.42
C HIS A 29 20.35 29.17 24.18
N PRO A 30 20.41 29.36 25.50
CA PRO A 30 21.51 28.86 26.31
C PRO A 30 21.19 27.48 26.92
N GLY A 31 22.16 26.58 26.85
CA GLY A 31 22.41 25.56 27.88
C GLY A 31 21.66 24.23 27.76
N ARG A 32 22.34 23.21 27.22
CA ARG A 32 22.07 21.79 27.56
C ARG A 32 22.75 21.48 28.91
N PRO A 33 22.03 20.97 29.92
CA PRO A 33 22.64 20.23 31.01
C PRO A 33 22.51 18.71 30.82
N GLY A 34 23.52 17.99 31.27
CA GLY A 34 23.34 16.65 31.85
C GLY A 34 23.36 15.47 30.89
N ARG A 35 24.55 14.89 30.69
CA ARG A 35 24.73 13.50 30.29
C ARG A 35 24.21 12.62 31.44
N LEU A 36 22.98 12.12 31.33
CA LEU A 36 22.47 11.04 32.19
C LEU A 36 22.87 9.72 31.55
N THR A 37 23.87 9.08 32.15
CA THR A 37 24.25 7.69 31.86
C THR A 37 23.16 6.78 32.40
N TRP A 38 22.43 6.09 31.52
CA TRP A 38 21.46 5.07 31.91
C TRP A 38 22.22 3.79 32.34
N PRO A 39 21.85 3.14 33.46
CA PRO A 39 22.45 1.86 33.84
C PRO A 39 22.11 0.77 32.83
N GLY A 40 23.07 -0.12 32.60
CA GLY A 40 22.99 -1.21 31.63
C GLY A 40 21.75 -2.08 31.82
N HIS A 41 20.90 -2.08 30.80
CA HIS A 41 20.03 -3.22 30.54
C HIS A 41 20.93 -4.31 29.99
N ALA A 42 21.03 -5.41 30.72
CA ALA A 42 21.53 -6.66 30.20
C ALA A 42 20.84 -6.90 28.86
N ARG A 43 21.64 -6.92 27.80
CA ARG A 43 21.19 -7.31 26.48
C ARG A 43 20.84 -8.78 26.61
N GLU A 44 19.59 -9.07 26.93
CA GLU A 44 19.01 -10.35 26.56
C GLU A 44 19.14 -10.37 25.05
N ASP A 45 20.21 -11.03 24.59
CA ASP A 45 20.35 -11.48 23.23
C ASP A 45 19.22 -12.49 23.03
N THR A 46 18.02 -11.97 22.79
CA THR A 46 16.96 -12.71 22.14
C THR A 46 17.55 -13.11 20.80
N MET A 47 18.09 -14.32 20.78
CA MET A 47 18.32 -15.07 19.56
C MET A 47 16.98 -15.12 18.84
N SER A 48 16.74 -14.11 18.00
CA SER A 48 15.81 -14.25 16.89
C SER A 48 16.42 -15.30 16.00
N THR A 49 16.07 -16.56 16.25
CA THR A 49 16.30 -17.66 15.33
C THR A 49 15.82 -17.17 13.97
N PRO A 50 16.67 -17.13 12.93
CA PRO A 50 16.18 -16.92 11.59
C PRO A 50 15.18 -18.05 11.37
N ALA A 51 13.90 -17.71 11.23
CA ALA A 51 12.97 -18.68 10.70
C ALA A 51 13.59 -19.11 9.37
N ASP A 52 13.73 -20.43 9.20
CA ASP A 52 14.10 -21.02 7.93
C ASP A 52 12.93 -20.72 6.97
N HIS A 53 12.95 -19.49 6.43
CA HIS A 53 12.00 -18.99 5.46
C HIS A 53 12.33 -19.65 4.13
N GLY A 54 12.33 -20.99 4.08
CA GLY A 54 12.64 -21.77 2.91
C GLY A 54 11.88 -21.17 1.72
N HIS A 55 12.60 -20.41 0.90
CA HIS A 55 12.13 -19.73 -0.30
C HIS A 55 11.30 -18.43 -0.13
N GLU A 56 11.22 -17.76 1.03
CA GLU A 56 10.58 -16.44 1.13
C GLU A 56 11.60 -15.28 1.09
N LEU A 57 11.27 -14.18 0.40
CA LEU A 57 12.16 -13.02 0.25
C LEU A 57 12.28 -12.17 1.53
N PHE A 58 11.18 -12.03 2.28
CA PHE A 58 11.12 -11.31 3.55
C PHE A 58 9.90 -11.76 4.38
N PRO A 59 9.88 -11.48 5.70
CA PRO A 59 8.76 -11.84 6.57
C PRO A 59 7.45 -11.20 6.10
N ARG A 60 6.31 -11.84 6.37
CA ARG A 60 5.01 -11.28 5.98
C ARG A 60 4.83 -9.86 6.53
N PRO A 61 4.48 -8.87 5.68
CA PRO A 61 4.25 -7.51 6.15
C PRO A 61 2.95 -7.43 6.96
N GLU A 62 2.91 -6.49 7.89
CA GLU A 62 1.65 -6.11 8.53
C GLU A 62 0.64 -5.61 7.48
N GLN A 63 -0.65 -5.83 7.72
CA GLN A 63 -1.72 -5.37 6.83
C GLN A 63 -2.06 -3.88 7.02
N THR A 64 -1.03 -3.04 7.08
CA THR A 64 -1.16 -1.58 7.10
C THR A 64 -0.72 -1.01 5.75
N PRO A 65 -1.31 0.10 5.28
CA PRO A 65 -0.95 0.69 3.99
C PRO A 65 0.56 0.96 3.83
N ASP A 66 1.22 1.41 4.90
CA ASP A 66 2.65 1.74 4.87
C ASP A 66 3.53 0.49 4.83
N ALA A 67 3.21 -0.56 5.58
CA ALA A 67 3.94 -1.82 5.55
C ALA A 67 3.79 -2.50 4.18
N LEU A 68 2.58 -2.52 3.61
CA LEU A 68 2.34 -3.04 2.26
C LEU A 68 3.11 -2.26 1.20
N ARG A 69 3.16 -0.92 1.30
CA ARG A 69 3.94 -0.08 0.38
C ARG A 69 5.44 -0.36 0.49
N ALA A 70 5.97 -0.53 1.70
CA ALA A 70 7.36 -0.85 1.93
C ALA A 70 7.73 -2.23 1.34
N ALA A 71 6.86 -3.23 1.53
CA ALA A 71 7.02 -4.55 0.94
C ALA A 71 6.94 -4.52 -0.59
N LEU A 72 5.98 -3.76 -1.16
CA LEU A 72 5.85 -3.61 -2.61
C LEU A 72 7.10 -2.99 -3.24
N ALA A 73 7.72 -2.02 -2.58
CA ALA A 73 8.96 -1.41 -3.05
C ALA A 73 10.13 -2.41 -3.16
N VAL A 74 10.08 -3.52 -2.42
CA VAL A 74 11.08 -4.60 -2.49
C VAL A 74 10.76 -5.58 -3.61
N VAL A 75 9.50 -6.03 -3.74
CA VAL A 75 9.15 -7.08 -4.72
C VAL A 75 8.91 -6.55 -6.12
N ASP A 76 8.29 -5.38 -6.26
CA ASP A 76 7.93 -4.78 -7.54
C ASP A 76 7.71 -3.26 -7.40
N PRO A 77 8.80 -2.47 -7.42
CA PRO A 77 8.71 -1.02 -7.28
C PRO A 77 7.95 -0.36 -8.44
N THR A 78 7.81 -1.02 -9.59
CA THR A 78 7.12 -0.46 -10.76
C THR A 78 5.61 -0.33 -10.54
N ARG A 79 5.05 -1.08 -9.58
CA ARG A 79 3.62 -1.06 -9.21
C ARG A 79 3.26 -0.06 -8.12
N LEU A 80 4.23 0.67 -7.55
CA LEU A 80 3.94 1.70 -6.53
C LEU A 80 2.94 2.77 -7.00
N PRO A 81 2.99 3.29 -8.25
CA PRO A 81 1.97 4.21 -8.75
C PRO A 81 0.57 3.59 -8.84
N GLU A 82 0.47 2.31 -9.22
CA GLU A 82 -0.79 1.56 -9.28
C GLU A 82 -1.39 1.40 -7.87
N MET A 83 -0.56 1.05 -6.89
CA MET A 83 -0.97 0.92 -5.49
C MET A 83 -1.53 2.24 -4.96
N GLN A 84 -0.86 3.36 -5.25
CA GLN A 84 -1.34 4.69 -4.85
C GLN A 84 -2.68 5.02 -5.51
N ARG A 85 -2.81 4.85 -6.83
CA ARG A 85 -4.07 5.10 -7.56
C ARG A 85 -5.23 4.28 -6.98
N THR A 86 -5.03 2.97 -6.80
CA THR A 86 -6.09 2.08 -6.31
C THR A 86 -6.45 2.34 -4.85
N LYS A 87 -5.52 2.86 -4.04
CA LYS A 87 -5.79 3.32 -2.67
C LYS A 87 -6.73 4.53 -2.70
N ASP A 88 -6.43 5.51 -3.54
CA ASP A 88 -7.24 6.72 -3.68
C ASP A 88 -8.66 6.38 -4.17
N GLU A 89 -8.78 5.45 -5.12
CA GLU A 89 -10.07 4.90 -5.57
C GLU A 89 -10.84 4.20 -4.44
N ALA A 90 -10.17 3.45 -3.57
CA ALA A 90 -10.79 2.78 -2.44
C ALA A 90 -11.32 3.79 -1.40
N PHE A 91 -10.59 4.87 -1.12
CA PHE A 91 -11.07 5.94 -0.26
C PHE A 91 -12.25 6.70 -0.87
N ALA A 92 -12.20 7.01 -2.17
CA ALA A 92 -13.31 7.64 -2.87
C ALA A 92 -14.59 6.78 -2.77
N LYS A 93 -14.48 5.47 -3.06
CA LYS A 93 -15.59 4.52 -2.92
C LYS A 93 -16.09 4.39 -1.48
N ALA A 94 -15.19 4.47 -0.49
CA ALA A 94 -15.59 4.38 0.90
C ALA A 94 -16.47 5.55 1.33
N VAL A 95 -16.17 6.76 0.84
CA VAL A 95 -17.01 7.94 1.06
C VAL A 95 -18.33 7.82 0.29
N GLU A 96 -18.27 7.48 -1.00
CA GLU A 96 -19.45 7.33 -1.85
C GLU A 96 -20.44 6.30 -1.30
N TRP A 97 -19.94 5.14 -0.89
CA TRP A 97 -20.76 4.02 -0.42
C TRP A 97 -21.00 4.05 1.08
N GLN A 98 -20.42 5.03 1.80
CA GLN A 98 -20.45 5.15 3.25
C GLN A 98 -20.06 3.84 3.95
N SER A 99 -18.99 3.21 3.46
CA SER A 99 -18.58 1.86 3.86
C SER A 99 -17.07 1.73 3.88
N PHE A 100 -16.51 1.04 4.88
CA PHE A 100 -15.09 0.71 4.92
C PHE A 100 -14.73 -0.52 4.07
N SER A 101 -15.72 -1.23 3.51
CA SER A 101 -15.48 -2.42 2.70
C SER A 101 -14.51 -2.19 1.53
N PRO A 102 -14.57 -1.08 0.76
CA PRO A 102 -13.61 -0.82 -0.31
C PRO A 102 -12.16 -0.74 0.18
N VAL A 103 -11.92 -0.07 1.30
CA VAL A 103 -10.57 0.04 1.90
C VAL A 103 -10.08 -1.32 2.40
N ARG A 104 -10.95 -2.09 3.05
CA ARG A 104 -10.61 -3.45 3.51
C ARG A 104 -10.26 -4.37 2.33
N SER A 105 -11.07 -4.34 1.26
CA SER A 105 -10.81 -5.10 0.05
C SER A 105 -9.50 -4.69 -0.62
N TRP A 106 -9.17 -3.40 -0.63
CA TRP A 106 -7.89 -2.90 -1.13
C TRP A 106 -6.70 -3.45 -0.34
N VAL A 107 -6.77 -3.43 1.01
CA VAL A 107 -5.72 -4.01 1.88
C VAL A 107 -5.52 -5.49 1.56
N LEU A 108 -6.60 -6.27 1.51
CA LEU A 108 -6.53 -7.72 1.26
C LEU A 108 -5.98 -8.05 -0.13
N ALA A 109 -6.39 -7.29 -1.16
CA ALA A 109 -5.90 -7.49 -2.52
C ALA A 109 -4.38 -7.27 -2.62
N TRP A 110 -3.86 -6.17 -2.05
CA TRP A 110 -2.43 -5.89 -2.07
C TRP A 110 -1.63 -6.84 -1.17
N ALA A 111 -2.16 -7.21 -0.01
CA ALA A 111 -1.53 -8.20 0.85
C ALA A 111 -1.35 -9.55 0.13
N ARG A 112 -2.38 -10.01 -0.62
CA ARG A 112 -2.31 -11.23 -1.44
C ARG A 112 -1.29 -11.13 -2.57
N ASP A 113 -1.31 -10.04 -3.33
CA ASP A 113 -0.38 -9.86 -4.44
C ASP A 113 1.09 -9.84 -3.94
N ILE A 114 1.33 -9.21 -2.79
CA ILE A 114 2.65 -9.20 -2.13
C ILE A 114 3.01 -10.59 -1.57
N GLU A 115 2.05 -11.32 -0.99
CA GLU A 115 2.24 -12.69 -0.52
C GLU A 115 2.67 -13.64 -1.64
N ILE A 116 2.08 -13.49 -2.83
CA ILE A 116 2.51 -14.23 -4.04
C ILE A 116 3.93 -13.82 -4.42
N ALA A 117 4.20 -12.52 -4.52
CA ALA A 117 5.49 -12.03 -5.01
C ALA A 117 6.66 -12.32 -4.05
N ARG A 118 6.44 -12.31 -2.73
CA ARG A 118 7.48 -12.60 -1.73
C ARG A 118 7.87 -14.08 -1.68
N ARG A 119 7.11 -14.98 -2.33
CA ARG A 119 7.31 -16.43 -2.35
C ARG A 119 7.65 -16.90 -3.77
N PRO A 120 8.94 -16.89 -4.19
CA PRO A 120 9.39 -17.29 -5.53
C PRO A 120 8.69 -18.47 -6.19
N ASP A 121 8.47 -19.58 -5.48
CA ASP A 121 7.78 -20.76 -6.04
C ASP A 121 6.31 -20.46 -6.36
N LEU A 122 5.62 -19.72 -5.49
CA LEU A 122 4.24 -19.31 -5.68
C LEU A 122 4.11 -18.27 -6.81
N ALA A 123 5.05 -17.33 -6.89
CA ALA A 123 5.15 -16.36 -7.98
C ALA A 123 5.36 -17.06 -9.34
N ALA A 124 6.22 -18.07 -9.41
CA ALA A 124 6.47 -18.83 -10.64
C ALA A 124 5.22 -19.60 -11.09
N ARG A 125 4.51 -20.25 -10.16
CA ARG A 125 3.22 -20.91 -10.43
C ARG A 125 2.17 -19.92 -10.90
N HIS A 126 2.04 -18.77 -10.22
CA HIS A 126 1.11 -17.70 -10.61
C HIS A 126 1.38 -17.19 -12.03
N ALA A 127 2.65 -16.90 -12.36
CA ALA A 127 3.05 -16.40 -13.68
C ALA A 127 2.76 -17.42 -14.79
N ARG A 128 3.09 -18.70 -14.56
CA ARG A 128 2.83 -19.80 -15.51
C ARG A 128 1.33 -20.05 -15.71
N ALA A 129 0.55 -20.04 -14.63
CA ALA A 129 -0.90 -20.17 -14.73
C ALA A 129 -1.49 -18.99 -15.52
N ARG A 130 -1.08 -17.75 -15.20
CA ARG A 130 -1.53 -16.55 -15.92
C ARG A 130 -1.20 -16.58 -17.41
N SER A 131 0.01 -17.01 -17.80
CA SER A 131 0.40 -17.07 -19.21
C SER A 131 -0.41 -18.07 -20.04
N ASN A 132 -1.01 -19.07 -19.39
CA ASN A 132 -1.74 -20.16 -20.05
C ASN A 132 -3.26 -19.93 -20.12
N LEU A 133 -3.80 -18.84 -19.55
CA LEU A 133 -5.24 -18.57 -19.57
C LEU A 133 -5.81 -18.36 -20.98
N GLU A 134 -5.00 -17.82 -21.89
CA GLU A 134 -5.39 -17.52 -23.27
C GLU A 134 -4.92 -18.60 -24.25
N HIS A 135 -4.51 -19.77 -23.74
CA HIS A 135 -4.02 -20.87 -24.56
C HIS A 135 -5.11 -21.41 -25.49
N GLU A 136 -4.77 -21.68 -26.75
CA GLU A 136 -5.73 -22.15 -27.78
C GLU A 136 -6.39 -23.48 -27.41
N ASP A 137 -5.62 -24.37 -26.77
CA ASP A 137 -6.16 -25.57 -26.15
C ASP A 137 -6.94 -25.25 -24.87
N THR A 138 -8.27 -25.41 -24.94
CA THR A 138 -9.19 -25.22 -23.82
C THR A 138 -8.83 -26.06 -22.58
N ALA A 139 -8.28 -27.27 -22.74
CA ALA A 139 -7.88 -28.08 -21.60
C ALA A 139 -6.73 -27.44 -20.81
N VAL A 140 -5.78 -26.83 -21.53
CA VAL A 140 -4.67 -26.07 -20.94
C VAL A 140 -5.19 -24.79 -20.26
N ALA A 141 -6.08 -24.05 -20.90
CA ALA A 141 -6.68 -22.84 -20.31
C ALA A 141 -7.51 -23.14 -19.05
N GLN A 142 -8.24 -24.26 -19.03
CA GLN A 142 -8.98 -24.69 -17.84
C GLN A 142 -8.08 -25.12 -16.69
N GLU A 143 -6.99 -25.83 -16.98
CA GLU A 143 -5.99 -26.18 -15.96
C GLU A 143 -5.29 -24.94 -15.41
N ALA A 144 -4.97 -23.98 -16.28
CA ALA A 144 -4.41 -22.70 -15.90
C ALA A 144 -5.33 -21.91 -14.97
N LEU A 145 -6.64 -21.88 -15.25
CA LEU A 145 -7.62 -21.25 -14.38
C LEU A 145 -7.69 -21.93 -13.01
N ARG A 146 -7.70 -23.27 -12.97
CA ARG A 146 -7.68 -24.03 -11.70
C ARG A 146 -6.44 -23.72 -10.88
N GLU A 147 -5.26 -23.77 -11.51
CA GLU A 147 -4.00 -23.47 -10.83
C GLU A 147 -3.95 -22.02 -10.33
N LEU A 148 -4.46 -21.06 -11.11
CA LEU A 148 -4.54 -19.68 -10.70
C LEU A 148 -5.43 -19.50 -9.46
N SER A 149 -6.60 -20.15 -9.43
CA SER A 149 -7.47 -20.14 -8.24
C SER A 149 -6.76 -20.73 -7.02
N LEU A 150 -6.09 -21.88 -7.16
CA LEU A 150 -5.34 -22.50 -6.06
C LEU A 150 -4.24 -21.59 -5.51
N VAL A 151 -3.48 -20.93 -6.39
CA VAL A 151 -2.42 -20.00 -5.97
C VAL A 151 -2.99 -18.78 -5.24
N LEU A 152 -4.09 -18.21 -5.74
CA LEU A 152 -4.76 -17.08 -5.10
C LEU A 152 -5.34 -17.46 -3.73
N ASP A 153 -5.93 -18.65 -3.61
CA ASP A 153 -6.47 -19.16 -2.36
C ASP A 153 -5.36 -19.44 -1.33
N GLU A 154 -4.28 -20.08 -1.76
CA GLU A 154 -3.10 -20.34 -0.92
C GLU A 154 -2.51 -19.03 -0.35
N ALA A 155 -2.39 -17.99 -1.20
CA ALA A 155 -1.96 -16.67 -0.76
C ALA A 155 -2.96 -16.01 0.20
N MET A 156 -4.26 -16.10 -0.08
CA MET A 156 -5.28 -15.52 0.80
C MET A 156 -5.35 -16.20 2.17
N GLN A 157 -5.21 -17.53 2.23
CA GLN A 157 -5.15 -18.27 3.49
C GLN A 157 -3.93 -17.84 4.31
N ALA A 158 -2.76 -17.70 3.67
CA ALA A 158 -1.57 -17.18 4.33
C ALA A 158 -1.77 -15.74 4.83
N VAL A 159 -2.42 -14.87 4.07
CA VAL A 159 -2.70 -13.48 4.49
C VAL A 159 -3.61 -13.43 5.73
N GLN A 160 -4.59 -14.34 5.85
CA GLN A 160 -5.60 -14.31 6.92
C GLN A 160 -5.23 -15.09 8.18
N GLY A 161 -4.28 -16.04 8.10
CA GLY A 161 -3.78 -16.83 9.22
C GLY A 161 -2.59 -16.18 9.91
#